data_AF-A0A9X4FDT6-F1
#
_entry.id   AF-A0A9X4FDT6-F1
#
_cell.length_a   1.000
_cell.length_b   1.000
_cell.length_c   1.000
_cell.angle_alpha   90.00
_cell.angle_beta   90.00
_cell.angle_gamma   90.00
#
_symmetry.space_group_name_H-M   'P 1'
#
loop_
_entity.id
_entity.type
_entity.pdbx_description
1 polymer ?
#
loop_
_entity_poly.entity_id
_entity_poly.type
_entity_poly.pdbx_seq_one_letter_code
_entity_poly.pdbx_strand_id
1 'polypeptide(L)'
;MNKINKKAMELNKECFSVLNDISEFKPQFYHIFCSKKLHGFEVKLGKLRKQLSELDSEIEPHTNMPDDYNSIQKCSGKLSVAFNTRNIALTTLGEAQRLLSSHEGSAQFKATTIIALIAVLISVVSVMK
;
A
#
# COMPACT_ATOMS: atom_id res chain seq x y z
N MET A 1 15.65 9.10 -20.83
CA MET A 1 15.30 8.84 -19.41
C MET A 1 16.12 7.66 -18.92
N ASN A 2 16.84 7.74 -17.79
CA ASN A 2 17.63 6.61 -17.28
C ASN A 2 16.69 5.46 -16.85
N LYS A 3 17.14 4.20 -16.97
CA LYS A 3 16.38 2.97 -16.67
C LYS A 3 15.75 2.99 -15.27
N ILE A 4 16.49 3.49 -14.28
CA ILE A 4 16.03 3.65 -12.88
C ILE A 4 14.82 4.59 -12.81
N ASN A 5 14.87 5.74 -13.48
CA ASN A 5 13.76 6.70 -13.48
C ASN A 5 12.51 6.11 -14.13
N LYS A 6 12.67 5.28 -15.18
CA LYS A 6 11.54 4.59 -15.82
C LYS A 6 10.91 3.59 -14.84
N LYS A 7 11.71 2.76 -14.18
CA LYS A 7 11.23 1.80 -13.17
C LYS A 7 10.52 2.50 -12.00
N ALA A 8 11.10 3.57 -11.47
CA ALA A 8 10.50 4.36 -10.40
C ALA A 8 9.14 4.95 -10.83
N MET A 9 9.03 5.41 -12.07
CA MET A 9 7.78 5.96 -12.59
C MET A 9 6.71 4.89 -12.82
N GLU A 10 7.09 3.69 -13.28
CA GLU A 10 6.17 2.56 -13.38
C GLU A 10 5.70 2.07 -12.01
N LEU A 11 6.62 1.96 -11.04
CA LEU A 11 6.28 1.64 -9.65
C LEU A 11 5.25 2.62 -9.08
N ASN A 12 5.44 3.92 -9.32
CA ASN A 12 4.44 4.92 -8.91
C ASN A 12 3.07 4.69 -9.51
N LYS A 13 2.99 4.40 -10.82
CA LYS A 13 1.72 4.10 -11.48
C LYS A 13 1.02 2.90 -10.85
N GLU A 14 1.77 1.83 -10.57
CA GLU A 14 1.23 0.65 -9.90
C GLU A 14 0.76 0.97 -8.47
N CYS A 15 1.55 1.71 -7.69
CA CYS A 15 1.17 2.15 -6.35
C CYS A 15 -0.13 2.98 -6.37
N PHE A 16 -0.25 3.93 -7.29
CA PHE A 16 -1.46 4.74 -7.44
C PHE A 16 -2.67 3.91 -7.89
N SER A 17 -2.47 2.96 -8.81
CA SER A 17 -3.55 2.05 -9.23
C SER A 17 -4.05 1.22 -8.06
N VAL A 18 -3.15 0.67 -7.24
CA VAL A 18 -3.54 -0.13 -6.06
C VAL A 18 -4.20 0.75 -4.99
N LEU A 19 -3.68 1.96 -4.74
CA LEU A 19 -4.33 2.90 -3.84
C LEU A 19 -5.76 3.24 -4.30
N ASN A 20 -5.96 3.45 -5.60
CA ASN A 20 -7.27 3.73 -6.17
C ASN A 20 -8.22 2.52 -6.04
N ASP A 21 -7.74 1.31 -6.32
CA ASP A 21 -8.53 0.09 -6.11
C ASP A 21 -8.97 -0.06 -4.64
N ILE A 22 -8.08 0.27 -3.68
CA ILE A 22 -8.38 0.22 -2.25
C ILE A 22 -9.36 1.33 -1.85
N SER A 23 -9.25 2.53 -2.43
CA SER A 23 -10.14 3.66 -2.11
C SER A 23 -11.56 3.44 -2.62
N GLU A 24 -11.72 2.81 -3.78
CA GLU A 24 -13.02 2.46 -4.35
C GLU A 24 -13.66 1.24 -3.66
N PHE A 25 -12.86 0.44 -2.96
CA PHE A 25 -13.36 -0.72 -2.23
C PHE A 25 -14.22 -0.32 -1.04
N LYS A 26 -15.46 -0.84 -1.00
CA LYS A 26 -16.41 -0.61 0.09
C LYS A 26 -16.50 -1.84 1.00
N PRO A 27 -15.81 -1.86 2.16
CA PRO A 27 -15.79 -3.00 3.04
C PRO A 27 -17.17 -3.27 3.67
N GLN A 28 -17.56 -4.53 3.59
CA GLN A 28 -18.74 -5.09 4.24
C GLN A 28 -18.31 -6.09 5.32
N PHE A 29 -19.18 -6.34 6.30
CA PHE A 29 -18.85 -7.21 7.44
C PHE A 29 -18.35 -8.59 7.00
N TYR A 30 -18.95 -9.19 5.96
CA TYR A 30 -18.59 -10.53 5.49
C TYR A 30 -17.19 -10.62 4.87
N HIS A 31 -16.57 -9.50 4.50
CA HIS A 31 -15.21 -9.50 3.97
C HIS A 31 -14.17 -9.91 5.00
N ILE A 32 -14.48 -9.85 6.31
CA ILE A 32 -13.60 -10.40 7.35
C ILE A 32 -13.56 -11.94 7.31
N PHE A 33 -14.65 -12.59 6.87
CA PHE A 33 -14.77 -14.05 6.79
C PHE A 33 -14.44 -14.57 5.38
N CYS A 34 -14.74 -13.79 4.34
CA CYS A 34 -14.42 -14.05 2.94
C CYS A 34 -13.29 -13.11 2.46
N SER A 35 -12.11 -13.21 3.09
CA SER A 35 -11.00 -12.26 2.99
C SER A 35 -10.27 -12.19 1.64
N LYS A 36 -10.76 -12.87 0.58
CA LYS A 36 -10.07 -12.94 -0.72
C LYS A 36 -9.68 -11.57 -1.28
N LYS A 37 -10.54 -10.56 -1.10
CA LYS A 37 -10.28 -9.21 -1.63
C LYS A 37 -9.28 -8.42 -0.78
N LEU A 38 -9.46 -8.39 0.55
CA LEU A 38 -8.55 -7.73 1.49
C LEU A 38 -7.15 -8.34 1.42
N HIS A 39 -7.06 -9.67 1.50
CA HIS A 39 -5.81 -10.41 1.34
C HIS A 39 -5.16 -10.17 -0.02
N GLY A 40 -5.96 -10.07 -1.09
CA GLY A 40 -5.46 -9.70 -2.42
C GLY A 40 -4.79 -8.33 -2.44
N PHE A 41 -5.29 -7.35 -1.68
CA PHE A 41 -4.65 -6.05 -1.54
C PHE A 41 -3.35 -6.15 -0.73
N GLU A 42 -3.31 -6.90 0.37
CA GLU A 42 -2.09 -7.12 1.15
C GLU A 42 -0.97 -7.71 0.29
N VAL A 43 -1.28 -8.73 -0.52
CA VAL A 43 -0.32 -9.38 -1.42
C VAL A 43 0.19 -8.39 -2.47
N LYS A 44 -0.69 -7.58 -3.08
CA LYS A 44 -0.30 -6.53 -4.02
C LYS A 44 0.64 -5.51 -3.36
N LEU A 45 0.30 -5.02 -2.16
CA LEU A 45 1.14 -4.08 -1.41
C LEU A 45 2.49 -4.68 -1.03
N GLY A 46 2.53 -5.96 -0.64
CA GLY A 46 3.75 -6.69 -0.36
C GLY A 46 4.68 -6.77 -1.58
N LYS A 47 4.12 -7.06 -2.76
CA LYS A 47 4.88 -7.08 -4.02
C LYS A 47 5.46 -5.70 -4.35
N LEU A 48 4.67 -4.63 -4.21
CA LEU A 48 5.11 -3.26 -4.48
C LEU A 48 6.21 -2.81 -3.51
N ARG A 49 6.14 -3.21 -2.23
CA ARG A 49 7.23 -2.98 -1.26
C ARG A 49 8.52 -3.69 -1.67
N LYS A 50 8.41 -4.92 -2.18
CA LYS A 50 9.58 -5.64 -2.70
C LYS A 50 10.19 -4.91 -3.90
N GLN A 51 9.37 -4.46 -4.85
CA GLN A 51 9.85 -3.67 -6.00
C GLN A 51 10.49 -2.33 -5.57
N LEU A 52 9.97 -1.69 -4.52
CA LEU A 52 10.58 -0.49 -3.94
C LEU A 52 11.96 -0.80 -3.33
N SER A 53 12.09 -1.90 -2.60
CA SER A 53 13.37 -2.34 -2.03
C SER A 53 14.41 -2.71 -3.11
N GLU A 54 13.97 -3.32 -4.20
CA GLU A 54 14.81 -3.59 -5.38
C GLU A 54 15.28 -2.28 -6.03
N LEU A 55 14.39 -1.30 -6.17
CA LEU A 55 14.73 0.03 -6.68
C LEU A 55 15.74 0.74 -5.77
N ASP A 56 15.59 0.64 -4.46
CA ASP A 56 16.52 1.24 -3.49
C ASP A 56 17.93 0.65 -3.64
N SER A 57 18.01 -0.68 -3.81
CA SER A 57 19.27 -1.40 -4.04
C SER A 57 19.92 -1.00 -5.37
N GLU A 58 19.12 -0.68 -6.40
CA GLU A 58 19.63 -0.19 -7.69
C GLU A 58 20.14 1.25 -7.63
N ILE A 59 19.61 2.08 -6.72
CA ILE A 59 20.03 3.47 -6.54
C ILE A 59 21.31 3.57 -5.72
N GLU A 60 21.51 2.68 -4.74
CA GLU A 60 22.62 2.71 -3.77
C GLU A 60 24.02 2.89 -4.41
N PRO A 61 24.41 2.15 -5.47
CA PRO A 61 25.74 2.31 -6.08
C PRO A 61 25.95 3.67 -6.76
N HIS A 62 24.87 4.37 -7.10
CA HIS A 62 24.92 5.69 -7.72
C HIS A 62 25.08 6.83 -6.70
N THR A 63 25.15 6.53 -5.40
CA THR A 63 25.35 7.55 -4.35
C THR A 63 26.83 7.88 -4.10
N ASN A 64 27.75 6.99 -4.51
CA ASN A 64 29.19 7.20 -4.44
C ASN A 64 29.72 7.60 -5.83
N MET A 65 30.05 8.88 -6.03
CA MET A 65 30.44 9.42 -7.34
C MET A 65 31.90 9.89 -7.39
N PRO A 66 32.56 9.86 -8.58
CA PRO A 66 33.89 10.43 -8.78
C PRO A 66 33.89 11.96 -8.63
N ASP A 67 35.04 12.52 -8.25
CA ASP A 67 35.22 13.91 -7.83
C ASP A 67 35.27 14.95 -8.98
N ASP A 68 34.75 14.63 -10.17
CA ASP A 68 34.70 15.57 -11.31
C ASP A 68 33.39 16.37 -11.31
N TYR A 69 33.52 17.70 -11.38
CA TYR A 69 32.42 18.65 -11.28
C TYR A 69 31.26 18.41 -12.27
N ASN A 70 31.55 18.05 -13.52
CA ASN A 70 30.53 17.85 -14.55
C ASN A 70 29.76 16.54 -14.33
N SER A 71 30.43 15.49 -13.86
CA SER A 71 29.77 14.23 -13.49
C SER A 71 28.94 14.38 -12.23
N ILE A 72 29.44 15.09 -11.21
CA ILE A 72 28.70 15.39 -9.97
C ILE A 72 27.39 16.12 -10.30
N GLN A 73 27.44 17.17 -11.13
CA GLN A 73 26.26 17.98 -11.41
C GLN A 73 25.18 17.23 -12.19
N LYS A 74 25.56 16.53 -13.27
CA LYS A 74 24.59 15.75 -14.09
C LYS A 74 23.99 14.59 -13.32
N CYS A 75 24.77 13.95 -12.47
CA CYS A 75 24.32 12.78 -11.75
C CYS A 75 23.48 13.18 -10.53
N SER A 76 23.84 14.25 -9.81
CA SER A 76 23.02 14.87 -8.75
C SER A 76 21.60 15.20 -9.23
N GLY A 77 21.45 15.82 -10.40
CA GLY A 77 20.13 16.11 -10.97
C GLY A 77 19.30 14.87 -11.28
N LYS A 78 19.92 13.82 -11.84
CA LYS A 78 19.23 12.56 -12.15
C LYS A 78 18.85 11.78 -10.89
N LEU A 79 19.74 11.76 -9.90
CA LEU A 79 19.54 11.10 -8.62
C LEU A 79 18.43 11.77 -7.80
N SER A 80 18.36 13.10 -7.84
CA SER A 80 17.25 13.88 -7.26
C SER A 80 15.89 13.48 -7.83
N VAL A 81 15.77 13.32 -9.17
CA VAL A 81 14.54 12.83 -9.79
C VAL A 81 14.20 11.41 -9.34
N ALA A 82 15.18 10.50 -9.29
CA ALA A 82 14.98 9.13 -8.84
C ALA A 82 14.49 9.09 -7.38
N PHE A 83 15.13 9.83 -6.47
CA PHE A 83 14.74 9.90 -5.06
C PHE A 83 13.36 10.51 -4.87
N ASN A 84 13.02 11.59 -5.57
CA ASN A 84 11.68 12.17 -5.51
C ASN A 84 10.62 11.17 -5.97
N THR A 85 10.87 10.50 -7.09
CA THR A 85 9.96 9.50 -7.64
C THR A 85 9.78 8.32 -6.67
N ARG A 86 10.87 7.87 -6.05
CA ARG A 86 10.90 6.82 -5.03
C ARG A 86 10.13 7.21 -3.75
N ASN A 87 10.26 8.45 -3.29
CA ASN A 87 9.55 8.95 -2.12
C ASN A 87 8.05 9.08 -2.34
N ILE A 88 7.61 9.41 -3.56
CA ILE A 88 6.20 9.36 -3.93
C ILE A 88 5.68 7.93 -3.77
N ALA A 89 6.41 6.93 -4.30
CA ALA A 89 6.00 5.52 -4.21
C ALA A 89 5.88 5.05 -2.76
N LEU A 90 6.87 5.41 -1.92
CA LEU A 90 6.85 5.11 -0.49
C LEU A 90 5.64 5.73 0.20
N THR A 91 5.37 7.01 -0.07
CA THR A 91 4.22 7.74 0.51
C THR A 91 2.89 7.12 0.09
N THR A 92 2.73 6.83 -1.20
CA THR A 92 1.53 6.20 -1.74
C THR A 92 1.30 4.80 -1.15
N LEU A 93 2.36 4.01 -0.96
CA LEU A 93 2.27 2.71 -0.30
C LEU A 93 1.88 2.82 1.18
N GLY A 94 2.42 3.82 1.88
CA GLY A 94 2.04 4.11 3.26
C GLY A 94 0.56 4.44 3.37
N GLU A 95 0.06 5.28 2.48
CA GLU A 95 -1.35 5.66 2.45
C GLU A 95 -2.27 4.49 2.07
N ALA A 96 -1.88 3.69 1.08
CA ALA A 96 -2.62 2.50 0.69
C ALA A 96 -2.72 1.48 1.83
N GLN A 97 -1.64 1.27 2.59
CA GLN A 97 -1.66 0.41 3.77
C GLN A 97 -2.58 0.96 4.86
N ARG A 98 -2.49 2.26 5.15
CA ARG A 98 -3.33 2.92 6.16
C ARG A 98 -4.82 2.77 5.81
N LEU A 99 -5.16 2.97 4.55
CA LEU A 99 -6.54 2.84 4.06
C LEU A 99 -7.04 1.39 4.14
N LEU A 100 -6.19 0.42 3.77
CA LEU A 100 -6.53 -1.00 3.88
C LEU A 100 -6.80 -1.41 5.34
N SER A 101 -5.94 -1.00 6.28
CA SER A 101 -6.15 -1.29 7.71
C SER A 101 -7.40 -0.60 8.27
N SER A 102 -7.76 0.58 7.77
CA SER A 102 -9.03 1.24 8.11
C SER A 102 -10.24 0.42 7.63
N HIS A 103 -10.17 -0.11 6.40
CA HIS A 103 -11.23 -0.96 5.85
C HIS A 103 -11.41 -2.26 6.64
N GLU A 104 -10.32 -2.89 7.05
CA GLU A 104 -10.31 -4.08 7.91
C GLU A 104 -10.96 -3.79 9.26
N GLY A 105 -10.56 -2.71 9.94
CA GLY A 105 -11.13 -2.30 11.21
C GLY A 105 -12.64 -2.01 11.10
N SER A 106 -13.07 -1.34 10.03
CA SER A 106 -14.50 -1.08 9.77
C SER A 106 -15.30 -2.36 9.54
N ALA A 107 -14.77 -3.31 8.75
CA ALA A 107 -15.42 -4.60 8.52
C ALA A 107 -15.54 -5.41 9.83
N GLN A 108 -14.46 -5.43 10.61
CA GLN A 108 -14.42 -6.13 11.90
C GLN A 108 -15.43 -5.54 12.89
N PHE A 109 -15.51 -4.22 13.02
CA PHE A 109 -16.48 -3.56 13.88
C PHE A 109 -17.92 -3.93 13.52
N LYS A 110 -18.27 -3.92 12.22
CA LYS A 110 -19.59 -4.32 11.74
C LYS A 110 -19.88 -5.79 12.07
N ALA A 111 -18.92 -6.68 11.89
CA ALA A 111 -19.07 -8.11 12.20
C ALA A 111 -19.33 -8.33 13.69
N THR A 112 -18.54 -7.72 14.57
CA THR A 112 -18.72 -7.83 16.03
C THR A 112 -20.08 -7.30 16.47
N THR A 113 -20.52 -6.17 15.91
CA THR A 113 -21.84 -5.59 16.20
C THR A 113 -22.98 -6.55 15.82
N ILE A 114 -22.90 -7.16 14.63
CA ILE A 114 -23.91 -8.15 14.18
C ILE A 114 -23.94 -9.36 15.12
N ILE A 115 -22.77 -9.88 15.52
CA ILE A 115 -22.68 -11.02 16.44
C ILE A 115 -23.32 -10.67 17.79
N ALA A 116 -23.03 -9.48 18.33
CA ALA A 116 -23.63 -9.01 19.58
C ALA A 116 -25.15 -8.89 19.49
N LEU A 117 -25.67 -8.34 18.38
CA LEU A 117 -27.12 -8.23 18.15
C LEU A 117 -27.80 -9.61 18.09
N ILE A 118 -27.17 -10.59 17.42
CA ILE A 118 -27.67 -11.96 17.37
C ILE A 118 -27.71 -12.57 18.78
N ALA A 119 -26.66 -12.39 19.58
CA ALA A 119 -26.60 -12.90 20.94
C ALA A 119 -27.69 -12.30 21.85
N VAL A 120 -27.96 -11.00 21.71
CA VAL A 120 -29.06 -10.31 22.41
C VAL A 120 -30.42 -10.90 21.99
N LEU A 121 -30.66 -11.10 20.69
CA LEU A 121 -31.90 -11.68 20.19
C LEU A 121 -32.14 -13.10 20.73
N ILE A 122 -31.09 -13.94 20.72
CA ILE A 122 -31.16 -15.30 21.28
C ILE A 122 -31.51 -15.25 22.77
N SER A 123 -30.89 -14.33 23.52
CA SER A 123 -31.15 -14.17 24.95
C SER A 123 -32.59 -13.76 25.22
N VAL A 124 -33.13 -12.79 24.47
CA VAL A 124 -34.53 -12.35 24.60
C VAL A 124 -35.50 -13.49 24.28
N VAL A 125 -35.31 -14.20 23.17
CA VAL A 125 -36.18 -15.33 22.79
C VAL A 125 -36.11 -16.46 23.82
N SER A 126 -34.95 -16.71 24.41
CA SER A 126 -34.77 -17.76 25.42
C SER A 126 -35.47 -17.42 26.74
N VAL A 127 -35.64 -16.13 27.07
CA VAL A 127 -36.36 -15.68 28.27
C VAL A 127 -37.89 -15.65 28.05
N MET A 128 -38.35 -15.56 26.79
CA MET A 128 -39.77 -15.55 26.44
C MET A 128 -40.37 -16.96 26.23
N LYS A 129 -39.57 -18.02 26.36
CA LYS A 129 -40.01 -19.43 26.35
C LYS A 129 -40.06 -19.97 27.78
#